data_AF-A0A9J6H6P5-F1
#
_entry.id   AF-A0A9J6H6P5-F1
#
_cell.length_a   1.000
_cell.length_b   1.000
_cell.length_c   1.000
_cell.angle_alpha   90.00
_cell.angle_beta   90.00
_cell.angle_gamma   90.00
#
_symmetry.space_group_name_H-M   'P 1'
#
loop_
_entity.id
_entity.type
_entity.pdbx_description
1 polymer ?
#
loop_
_entity_poly.entity_id
_entity_poly.type
_entity_poly.pdbx_seq_one_letter_code
_entity_poly.pdbx_strand_id
1 'polypeptide(L)'
;MPTRWKRAHLNSARPLPVDLYNEEVTSPESKSEADATTEEPPSPVSPSNPSPPRARHSTVPGVVPPGEERTEYWRASGQRTLAELLDPTVPVVVDAPAKNVILFVGDGMGVSTVTAARIYGAQRKNGAKGEESRLAFERFPFTGLIKVSVR
;
A
#
# COMPACT_ATOMS: atom_id res chain seq x y z
N MET A 1 -22.46 36.50 -37.00
CA MET A 1 -22.80 36.42 -35.55
C MET A 1 -21.63 35.77 -34.81
N PRO A 2 -20.85 36.47 -33.97
CA PRO A 2 -19.78 35.82 -33.22
C PRO A 2 -20.27 35.40 -31.82
N THR A 3 -20.25 34.10 -31.54
CA THR A 3 -20.61 33.55 -30.23
C THR A 3 -19.42 33.69 -29.27
N ARG A 4 -19.61 34.54 -28.26
CA ARG A 4 -18.67 34.90 -27.20
C ARG A 4 -18.60 33.77 -26.16
N TRP A 5 -17.45 33.15 -25.99
CA TRP A 5 -17.21 32.15 -24.94
C TRP A 5 -16.94 32.83 -23.60
N LYS A 6 -17.72 32.52 -22.56
CA LYS A 6 -17.45 32.96 -21.18
C LYS A 6 -16.35 32.08 -20.59
N ARG A 7 -15.26 32.73 -20.16
CA ARG A 7 -14.18 32.14 -19.36
C ARG A 7 -14.74 31.81 -17.96
N ALA A 8 -14.85 30.54 -17.61
CA ALA A 8 -15.10 30.13 -16.23
C ALA A 8 -13.78 30.23 -15.46
N HIS A 9 -13.74 31.06 -14.43
CA HIS A 9 -12.65 31.12 -13.48
C HIS A 9 -12.72 29.86 -12.61
N LEU A 10 -11.83 28.89 -12.84
CA LEU A 10 -11.65 27.76 -11.94
C LEU A 10 -10.59 28.16 -10.90
N ASN A 11 -11.06 28.33 -9.67
CA ASN A 11 -10.23 28.63 -8.51
C ASN A 11 -9.15 27.56 -8.31
N SER A 12 -7.98 28.00 -7.87
CA SER A 12 -6.79 27.20 -7.58
C SER A 12 -7.12 25.90 -6.84
N ALA A 13 -6.79 24.76 -7.44
CA ALA A 13 -6.78 23.49 -6.74
C ALA A 13 -5.78 23.58 -5.57
N ARG A 14 -6.28 23.42 -4.33
CA ARG A 14 -5.43 23.19 -3.17
C ARG A 14 -4.82 21.79 -3.32
N PRO A 15 -3.50 21.61 -3.15
CA PRO A 15 -2.92 20.27 -3.08
C PRO A 15 -3.43 19.57 -1.81
N LEU A 16 -3.82 18.29 -1.96
CA LEU A 16 -4.17 17.44 -0.83
C LEU A 16 -2.91 17.16 0.00
N PRO A 17 -2.99 17.16 1.35
CA PRO A 17 -1.83 16.91 2.19
C PRO A 17 -1.40 15.45 2.08
N VAL A 18 -0.25 15.24 1.44
CA VAL A 18 0.63 14.09 1.68
C VAL A 18 1.36 14.42 2.98
N ASP A 19 1.00 13.73 4.07
CA ASP A 19 1.84 13.48 5.27
C ASP A 19 0.93 13.11 6.46
N LEU A 20 0.66 11.83 6.66
CA LEU A 20 0.12 11.32 7.94
C LEU A 20 0.64 9.91 8.23
N TYR A 21 1.95 9.75 8.33
CA TYR A 21 2.56 8.68 9.12
C TYR A 21 3.90 9.18 9.67
N ASN A 22 3.82 10.05 10.68
CA ASN A 22 4.89 10.31 11.64
C ASN A 22 4.21 10.91 12.89
N GLU A 23 3.63 10.06 13.73
CA GLU A 23 3.51 10.41 15.14
C GLU A 23 4.83 10.02 15.82
N GLU A 24 5.70 11.01 15.97
CA GLU A 24 6.78 10.96 16.96
C GLU A 24 6.14 10.88 18.34
N VAL A 25 6.14 9.69 18.94
CA VAL A 25 5.87 9.53 20.36
C VAL A 25 7.09 10.07 21.11
N THR A 26 7.06 11.37 21.41
CA THR A 26 7.99 12.00 22.36
C THR A 26 7.68 11.47 23.76
N SER A 27 8.61 10.69 24.31
CA SER A 27 8.63 10.33 25.72
C SER A 27 9.01 11.56 26.56
N PRO A 28 8.28 11.89 27.65
CA PRO A 28 8.84 12.72 28.70
C PRO A 28 9.24 11.86 29.91
N GLU A 29 10.53 11.86 30.23
CA GLU A 29 10.98 11.58 31.60
C GLU A 29 10.51 12.69 32.56
N SER A 30 10.00 12.33 33.74
CA SER A 30 10.32 13.01 35.01
C SER A 30 9.85 12.20 36.24
N LYS A 31 10.52 12.46 37.37
CA LYS A 31 10.78 11.62 38.57
C LYS A 31 9.71 11.63 39.69
N SER A 32 9.83 10.64 40.59
CA SER A 32 9.58 10.59 42.08
C SER A 32 8.16 10.92 42.58
N GLU A 33 7.56 10.32 43.63
CA GLU A 33 8.02 9.81 44.93
C GLU A 33 6.90 9.00 45.64
N ALA A 34 7.29 8.01 46.45
CA ALA A 34 6.71 7.46 47.70
C ALA A 34 5.24 6.96 47.88
N ASP A 35 5.18 5.73 48.45
CA ASP A 35 4.37 5.22 49.59
C ASP A 35 2.85 4.97 49.45
N ALA A 36 2.48 3.67 49.46
CA ALA A 36 1.45 3.08 50.34
C ALA A 36 1.20 1.59 49.98
N THR A 37 1.40 0.71 50.95
CA THR A 37 1.05 -0.71 50.94
C THR A 37 -0.47 -0.92 50.86
N THR A 38 -0.95 -1.74 49.92
CA THR A 38 -2.24 -2.45 50.00
C THR A 38 -2.12 -3.73 49.16
N GLU A 39 -2.20 -4.90 49.83
CA GLU A 39 -2.26 -6.21 49.18
C GLU A 39 -3.70 -6.51 48.69
N GLU A 40 -3.85 -7.03 47.47
CA GLU A 40 -5.06 -7.69 46.96
C GLU A 40 -4.69 -8.96 46.16
N PRO A 41 -5.57 -9.98 46.08
CA PRO A 41 -5.26 -11.41 46.03
C PRO A 41 -4.87 -11.97 44.64
N PRO A 42 -4.31 -13.20 44.55
CA PRO A 42 -3.78 -13.70 43.27
C PRO A 42 -4.81 -14.39 42.35
N SER A 43 -4.68 -14.04 41.05
CA SER A 43 -4.84 -14.83 39.80
C SER A 43 -6.18 -14.78 39.03
N PRO A 44 -6.14 -14.78 37.67
CA PRO A 44 -5.94 -16.05 36.95
C PRO A 44 -4.73 -16.06 36.00
N VAL A 45 -4.03 -17.20 35.99
CA VAL A 45 -2.97 -17.55 35.04
C VAL A 45 -3.51 -17.52 33.60
N SER A 46 -2.99 -16.61 32.78
CA SER A 46 -3.17 -16.69 31.33
C SER A 46 -2.41 -17.91 30.79
N PRO A 47 -2.98 -18.72 29.87
CA PRO A 47 -2.23 -19.79 29.22
C PRO A 47 -1.05 -19.16 28.48
N SER A 48 0.17 -19.57 28.83
CA SER A 48 1.38 -19.20 28.13
C SER A 48 1.27 -19.71 26.70
N ASN A 49 0.94 -18.82 25.77
CA ASN A 49 0.99 -19.14 24.35
C ASN A 49 2.47 -19.46 24.03
N PRO A 50 2.82 -20.63 23.48
CA PRO A 50 4.20 -20.91 23.13
C PRO A 50 4.66 -19.87 22.12
N SER A 51 5.81 -19.24 22.39
CA SER A 51 6.44 -18.30 21.46
C SER A 51 6.51 -18.94 20.07
N PRO A 52 6.07 -18.25 18.99
CA PRO A 52 6.20 -18.79 17.65
C PRO A 52 7.68 -19.12 17.38
N PRO A 53 7.99 -20.20 16.65
CA PRO A 53 9.36 -20.54 16.32
C PRO A 53 10.01 -19.32 15.67
N ARG A 54 11.13 -18.87 16.24
CA ARG A 54 11.88 -17.68 15.82
C ARG A 54 12.05 -17.72 14.30
N ALA A 55 11.22 -16.95 13.59
CA ALA A 55 11.34 -16.82 12.15
C ALA A 55 12.77 -16.34 11.89
N ARG A 56 13.52 -17.08 11.09
CA ARG A 56 14.82 -16.60 10.62
C ARG A 56 14.51 -15.43 9.70
N HIS A 57 14.71 -14.21 10.21
CA HIS A 57 14.55 -13.01 9.41
C HIS A 57 15.53 -13.11 8.24
N SER A 58 14.98 -13.25 7.03
CA SER A 58 15.74 -13.12 5.79
C SER A 58 16.33 -11.71 5.76
N THR A 59 17.64 -11.59 5.93
CA THR A 59 18.39 -10.33 5.87
C THR A 59 18.51 -9.86 4.42
N VAL A 60 17.38 -9.53 3.80
CA VAL A 60 17.37 -8.66 2.62
C VAL A 60 17.30 -7.23 3.16
N PRO A 61 18.24 -6.33 2.81
CA PRO A 61 18.16 -4.92 3.17
C PRO A 61 16.89 -4.34 2.56
N GLY A 62 15.93 -3.95 3.40
CA GLY A 62 14.70 -3.31 2.98
C GLY A 62 13.70 -3.25 4.12
N VAL A 63 13.08 -2.08 4.30
CA VAL A 63 12.05 -1.87 5.32
C VAL A 63 10.85 -2.78 5.00
N VAL A 64 10.56 -3.74 5.87
CA VAL A 64 9.32 -4.51 5.82
C VAL A 64 8.20 -3.62 6.34
N PRO A 65 7.03 -3.56 5.67
CA PRO A 65 5.87 -2.87 6.21
C PRO A 65 5.55 -3.38 7.63
N PRO A 66 5.46 -2.49 8.63
CA PRO A 66 5.20 -2.90 10.01
C PRO A 66 3.88 -3.67 10.10
N GLY A 67 3.88 -4.85 10.74
CA GLY A 67 2.66 -5.62 10.96
C GLY A 67 2.42 -6.76 9.98
N GLU A 68 3.23 -6.96 8.94
CA GLU A 68 3.08 -8.07 7.99
C GLU A 68 3.16 -9.47 8.63
N GLU A 69 3.77 -9.57 9.81
CA GLU A 69 3.80 -10.79 10.62
C GLU A 69 2.45 -11.15 11.25
N ARG A 70 1.49 -10.21 11.25
CA ARG A 70 0.18 -10.35 11.90
C ARG A 70 -0.92 -10.63 10.89
N THR A 71 -1.90 -11.45 11.30
CA THR A 71 -3.04 -11.82 10.45
C THR A 71 -3.95 -10.62 10.16
N GLU A 72 -4.07 -9.71 11.13
CA GLU A 72 -4.92 -8.52 11.03
C GLU A 72 -4.49 -7.60 9.88
N TYR A 73 -3.18 -7.52 9.61
CA TYR A 73 -2.64 -6.73 8.51
C TYR A 73 -3.18 -7.20 7.16
N TRP A 74 -3.06 -8.51 6.88
CA TRP A 74 -3.51 -9.09 5.62
C TRP A 74 -5.03 -9.04 5.47
N ARG A 75 -5.78 -9.25 6.56
CA ARG A 75 -7.24 -9.10 6.57
C ARG A 75 -7.64 -7.66 6.24
N ALA A 76 -7.01 -6.67 6.88
CA ALA A 76 -7.30 -5.26 6.63
C ALA A 76 -6.93 -4.85 5.19
N SER A 77 -5.78 -5.31 4.68
CA SER A 77 -5.35 -5.07 3.30
C SER A 77 -6.35 -5.63 2.27
N GLY A 78 -6.83 -6.86 2.50
CA GLY A 78 -7.87 -7.47 1.67
C GLY A 78 -9.19 -6.71 1.71
N GLN A 79 -9.65 -6.32 2.90
CA GLN A 79 -10.88 -5.53 3.06
C GLN A 79 -10.78 -4.16 2.37
N ARG A 80 -9.64 -3.48 2.48
CA ARG A 80 -9.39 -2.22 1.76
C ARG A 80 -9.44 -2.42 0.25
N THR A 81 -8.75 -3.45 -0.26
CA THR A 81 -8.76 -3.77 -1.69
C THR A 81 -10.17 -4.04 -2.20
N LEU A 82 -10.98 -4.78 -1.43
CA LEU A 82 -12.37 -5.04 -1.78
C LEU A 82 -13.20 -3.74 -1.80
N ALA A 83 -13.04 -2.89 -0.79
CA ALA A 83 -13.73 -1.60 -0.74
C ALA A 83 -13.39 -0.71 -1.94
N GLU A 84 -12.11 -0.66 -2.33
CA GLU A 84 -11.64 0.07 -3.52
C GLU A 84 -12.25 -0.48 -4.83
N LEU A 85 -12.33 -1.80 -4.96
CA LEU A 85 -12.92 -2.45 -6.15
C LEU A 85 -14.43 -2.28 -6.25
N LEU A 86 -15.11 -2.08 -5.12
CA LEU A 86 -16.56 -1.89 -5.06
C LEU A 86 -16.98 -0.42 -5.10
N ASP A 87 -16.04 0.53 -5.11
CA ASP A 87 -16.33 1.96 -5.13
C ASP A 87 -17.03 2.35 -6.45
N PRO A 88 -18.32 2.73 -6.41
CA PRO A 88 -19.08 3.08 -7.61
C PRO A 88 -18.67 4.45 -8.19
N THR A 89 -17.88 5.25 -7.46
CA THR A 89 -17.45 6.59 -7.91
C THR A 89 -16.30 6.53 -8.91
N VAL A 90 -15.63 5.37 -9.03
CA VAL A 90 -14.55 5.14 -9.99
C VAL A 90 -15.16 4.52 -11.25
N PRO A 91 -15.30 5.27 -12.36
CA PRO A 91 -15.84 4.71 -13.60
C PRO A 91 -14.82 3.73 -14.22
N VAL A 92 -15.03 2.44 -13.99
CA VAL A 92 -14.16 1.36 -14.50
C VAL A 92 -14.54 0.97 -15.93
N VAL A 93 -15.82 1.05 -16.29
CA VAL A 93 -16.33 0.74 -17.62
C VAL A 93 -16.91 2.00 -18.24
N VAL A 94 -16.48 2.30 -19.47
CA VAL A 94 -16.97 3.43 -20.27
C VAL A 94 -17.64 2.85 -21.52
N ASP A 95 -18.96 2.96 -21.60
CA ASP A 95 -19.77 2.41 -22.71
C ASP A 95 -19.73 3.27 -23.99
N ALA A 96 -18.69 4.09 -24.15
CA ALA A 96 -18.49 4.95 -25.30
C ALA A 96 -17.28 4.49 -26.13
N PRO A 97 -17.33 4.64 -27.46
CA PRO A 97 -16.18 4.31 -28.31
C PRO A 97 -14.97 5.18 -27.96
N ALA A 98 -13.79 4.56 -27.88
CA ALA A 98 -12.54 5.25 -27.62
C ALA A 98 -12.15 6.16 -28.80
N LYS A 99 -11.81 7.42 -28.52
CA LYS A 99 -11.33 8.38 -29.53
C LYS A 99 -9.85 8.20 -29.87
N ASN A 100 -9.06 7.75 -28.89
CA ASN A 100 -7.61 7.59 -28.99
C ASN A 100 -7.21 6.22 -28.46
N VAL A 101 -6.16 5.63 -29.04
CA VAL A 101 -5.57 4.38 -28.60
C VAL A 101 -4.10 4.61 -28.33
N ILE A 102 -3.64 4.24 -27.13
CA ILE A 102 -2.22 4.26 -26.75
C ILE A 102 -1.83 2.82 -26.39
N LEU A 103 -0.80 2.30 -27.04
CA LEU A 103 -0.28 0.96 -26.80
C LEU A 103 1.17 1.05 -26.30
N PHE A 104 1.42 0.52 -25.09
CA PHE A 104 2.75 0.35 -24.55
C PHE A 104 3.21 -1.09 -24.78
N VAL A 105 4.32 -1.27 -25.50
CA VAL A 105 4.92 -2.59 -25.75
C VAL A 105 6.26 -2.65 -25.03
N GLY A 106 6.37 -3.56 -24.06
CA GLY A 106 7.65 -3.93 -23.47
C GLY A 106 8.20 -5.17 -24.16
N ASP A 107 9.20 -5.00 -25.01
CA ASP A 107 9.91 -6.13 -25.62
C ASP A 107 10.62 -6.94 -24.52
N GLY A 108 10.47 -8.27 -24.54
CA GLY A 108 10.99 -9.16 -23.50
C GLY A 108 10.38 -8.97 -22.10
N MET A 109 9.30 -8.19 -21.95
CA MET A 109 8.69 -7.92 -20.64
C MET A 109 7.66 -8.98 -20.24
N GLY A 110 8.15 -10.17 -19.89
CA GLY A 110 7.34 -11.23 -19.28
C GLY A 110 7.00 -10.95 -17.81
N VAL A 111 6.19 -11.84 -17.20
CA VAL A 111 5.75 -11.72 -15.80
C VAL A 111 6.94 -11.62 -14.83
N SER A 112 8.00 -12.39 -15.04
CA SER A 112 9.21 -12.34 -14.22
C SER A 112 9.94 -10.99 -14.32
N THR A 113 10.05 -10.44 -15.54
CA THR A 113 10.65 -9.13 -15.79
C THR A 113 9.86 -8.01 -15.11
N VAL A 114 8.52 -8.08 -15.14
CA VAL A 114 7.64 -7.14 -14.44
C VAL A 114 7.90 -7.15 -12.93
N THR A 115 7.93 -8.35 -12.31
CA THR A 115 8.21 -8.49 -10.87
C THR A 115 9.60 -7.97 -10.51
N ALA A 116 10.62 -8.32 -11.30
CA ALA A 116 11.98 -7.85 -11.08
C ALA A 116 12.07 -6.31 -11.17
N ALA A 117 11.41 -5.71 -12.18
CA ALA A 117 11.37 -4.27 -12.36
C ALA A 117 10.68 -3.54 -11.20
N ARG A 118 9.59 -4.12 -10.66
CA ARG A 118 8.88 -3.61 -9.49
C ARG A 118 9.78 -3.57 -8.25
N ILE A 119 10.40 -4.71 -7.92
CA ILE A 119 11.29 -4.85 -6.76
C ILE A 119 12.45 -3.87 -6.87
N TYR A 120 13.13 -3.89 -8.02
CA TYR A 120 14.26 -3.01 -8.29
C TYR A 120 13.90 -1.52 -8.25
N GLY A 121 12.75 -1.17 -8.82
CA GLY A 121 12.27 0.21 -8.86
C GLY A 121 11.98 0.77 -7.47
N ALA A 122 11.45 -0.04 -6.56
CA ALA A 122 11.24 0.36 -5.17
C ALA A 122 12.57 0.51 -4.42
N GLN A 123 13.43 -0.52 -4.47
CA GLN A 123 14.76 -0.48 -3.85
C GLN A 123 15.55 0.76 -4.25
N ARG A 124 15.49 1.16 -5.53
CA ARG A 124 16.13 2.39 -6.01
C ARG A 124 15.48 3.70 -5.55
N LYS A 125 14.18 3.71 -5.32
CA LYS A 125 13.45 4.94 -4.97
C LYS A 125 13.47 5.25 -3.49
N ASN A 126 13.28 4.24 -2.65
CA ASN A 126 13.05 4.44 -1.21
C ASN A 126 13.76 3.39 -0.34
N GLY A 127 14.62 2.54 -0.91
CA GLY A 127 15.30 1.48 -0.16
C GLY A 127 14.35 0.45 0.45
N ALA A 128 13.10 0.38 0.00
CA ALA A 128 12.14 -0.62 0.44
C ALA A 128 12.45 -1.99 -0.20
N LYS A 129 11.88 -3.07 0.32
CA LYS A 129 12.05 -4.42 -0.26
C LYS A 129 11.51 -4.48 -1.69
N GLY A 130 10.36 -3.85 -1.93
CA GLY A 130 9.80 -3.64 -3.25
C GLY A 130 8.81 -4.69 -3.74
N GLU A 131 8.56 -5.74 -2.96
CA GLU A 131 7.55 -6.76 -3.27
C GLU A 131 6.14 -6.16 -3.19
N GLU A 132 5.95 -5.25 -2.23
CA GLU A 132 4.73 -4.49 -1.95
C GLU A 132 4.47 -3.35 -2.94
N SER A 133 5.50 -2.96 -3.71
CA SER A 133 5.40 -1.86 -4.66
C SER A 133 4.51 -2.23 -5.85
N ARG A 134 4.08 -1.23 -6.62
CA ARG A 134 3.35 -1.40 -7.87
C ARG A 134 3.90 -0.48 -8.94
N LEU A 135 4.11 -1.01 -10.14
CA LEU A 135 4.41 -0.23 -11.34
C LEU A 135 3.17 0.56 -11.80
N ALA A 136 3.38 1.57 -12.64
CA ALA A 136 2.29 2.45 -13.07
C ALA A 136 1.15 1.68 -13.77
N PHE A 137 1.50 0.76 -14.68
CA PHE A 137 0.53 -0.05 -15.42
C PHE A 137 -0.14 -1.13 -14.56
N GLU A 138 0.41 -1.52 -13.41
CA GLU A 138 -0.21 -2.49 -12.49
C GLU A 138 -1.38 -1.89 -11.70
N ARG A 139 -1.58 -0.57 -11.81
CA ARG A 139 -2.76 0.13 -11.29
C ARG A 139 -3.91 0.17 -12.30
N PHE A 140 -3.72 -0.33 -13.52
CA PHE A 140 -4.80 -0.41 -14.49
C PHE A 140 -5.90 -1.35 -13.99
N PRO A 141 -7.18 -1.02 -14.20
CA PRO A 141 -8.29 -1.77 -13.61
C PRO A 141 -8.50 -3.15 -14.25
N PHE A 142 -7.92 -3.39 -15.43
CA PHE A 142 -8.07 -4.63 -16.18
C PHE A 142 -6.71 -5.26 -16.48
N THR A 143 -6.66 -6.59 -16.40
CA THR A 143 -5.51 -7.41 -16.77
C THR A 143 -5.96 -8.59 -17.62
N GLY A 144 -5.08 -9.08 -18.48
CA GLY A 144 -5.33 -10.23 -19.35
C GLY A 144 -4.03 -10.96 -19.66
N LEU A 145 -4.14 -12.26 -19.94
CA LEU A 145 -3.00 -13.09 -20.34
C LEU A 145 -3.03 -13.34 -21.85
N ILE A 146 -1.87 -13.25 -22.48
CA ILE A 146 -1.70 -13.50 -23.92
C ILE A 146 -0.88 -14.78 -24.14
N LYS A 147 -1.36 -15.65 -25.04
CA LYS A 147 -0.60 -16.84 -25.48
C LYS A 147 0.39 -16.44 -26.57
N VAL A 148 1.68 -16.57 -26.27
CA VAL A 148 2.78 -16.28 -27.20
C VAL A 148 3.41 -17.59 -27.68
N SER A 149 2.67 -18.36 -28.48
CA SER A 149 3.24 -19.57 -29.07
C SER A 149 3.98 -19.21 -30.35
N VAL A 150 5.23 -19.66 -30.46
CA VAL A 150 5.89 -19.79 -31.75
C VAL A 150 5.46 -21.13 -32.34
N ARG A 151 5.12 -21.15 -33.63
CA ARG A 151 4.63 -22.33 -34.34
C ARG A 151 5.80 -23.17 -34.84
#